data_AF-A0A9D1SXC4-F1
#
_entry.id   AF-A0A9D1SXC4-F1
#
_cell.length_a   1.000
_cell.length_b   1.000
_cell.length_c   1.000
_cell.angle_alpha   90.00
_cell.angle_beta   90.00
_cell.angle_gamma   90.00
#
_symmetry.space_group_name_H-M   'P 1'
#
loop_
_entity.id
_entity.type
_entity.pdbx_description
1 polymer ?
#
loop_
_entity_poly.entity_id
_entity_poly.type
_entity_poly.pdbx_seq_one_letter_code
_entity_poly.pdbx_strand_id
1 'polypeptide(L)'
;KINEEKHINLVLDKDTANRTGSPDIVKSILEKIDNATMIVSDVSIIDTLITKSKSIVNSNIMFELGYAMSSLSDSRVLMVMNKAFGDEKQLPFDLGLTRQILYHYDGASTDEERKKEKDGLINKFKKAIESIVDL
;
A
#
# COMPACT_ATOMS: atom_id res chain seq x y z
N LYS A 1 -12.18 2.64 -15.50
CA LYS A 1 -13.10 1.67 -14.86
C LYS A 1 -13.71 2.23 -13.58
N ILE A 2 -13.06 2.23 -12.40
CA ILE A 2 -13.70 2.72 -11.16
C ILE A 2 -14.21 4.17 -11.29
N ASN A 3 -13.39 5.10 -11.80
CA ASN A 3 -13.81 6.48 -12.06
C ASN A 3 -15.06 6.60 -12.94
N GLU A 4 -15.13 5.80 -14.00
CA GLU A 4 -16.27 5.81 -14.94
C GLU A 4 -17.51 5.16 -14.31
N GLU A 5 -17.35 4.02 -13.65
CA GLU A 5 -18.43 3.22 -13.04
C GLU A 5 -19.07 3.94 -11.84
N LYS A 6 -18.27 4.67 -11.05
CA LYS A 6 -18.72 5.40 -9.86
C LYS A 6 -18.97 6.90 -10.12
N HIS A 7 -18.70 7.39 -11.33
CA HIS A 7 -18.76 8.82 -11.68
C HIS A 7 -17.93 9.71 -10.74
N ILE A 8 -16.71 9.27 -10.41
CA ILE A 8 -15.75 9.97 -9.54
C ILE A 8 -14.45 10.24 -10.31
N ASN A 9 -13.57 11.06 -9.73
CA ASN A 9 -12.23 11.30 -10.27
C ASN A 9 -11.14 10.97 -9.24
N LEU A 10 -10.84 9.68 -9.08
CA LEU A 10 -9.65 9.26 -8.35
C LEU A 10 -8.42 9.41 -9.23
N VAL A 11 -7.41 10.09 -8.71
CA VAL A 11 -6.12 10.30 -9.37
C VAL A 11 -5.03 9.70 -8.50
N LEU A 12 -4.13 8.92 -9.12
CA LEU A 12 -2.96 8.42 -8.43
C LEU A 12 -1.96 9.57 -8.25
N ASP A 13 -1.58 9.84 -7.00
CA ASP A 13 -0.50 10.76 -6.66
C ASP A 13 0.60 10.02 -5.88
N LYS A 14 1.85 10.47 -6.03
CA LYS A 14 3.02 9.90 -5.36
C LYS A 14 4.16 10.92 -5.25
N ASP A 15 5.11 10.64 -4.36
CA ASP A 15 6.37 11.39 -4.23
C ASP A 15 6.16 12.92 -4.23
N THR A 16 7.02 13.66 -4.93
CA THR A 16 6.90 15.10 -5.18
C THR A 16 6.20 15.44 -6.50
N ALA A 17 5.44 14.51 -7.10
CA ALA A 17 4.73 14.79 -8.35
C ALA A 17 3.87 16.06 -8.22
N ASN A 18 3.80 16.86 -9.28
CA ASN A 18 3.06 18.13 -9.33
C ASN A 18 3.54 19.23 -8.37
N ARG A 19 4.77 19.16 -7.84
CA ARG A 19 5.43 20.25 -7.09
C ARG A 19 6.55 20.88 -7.93
N THR A 20 6.69 22.20 -7.89
CA THR A 20 7.71 22.95 -8.63
C THR A 20 8.91 23.30 -7.74
N GLY A 21 10.10 23.42 -8.35
CA GLY A 21 11.33 23.80 -7.66
C GLY A 21 11.93 22.66 -6.81
N SER A 22 12.48 23.01 -5.65
CA SER A 22 13.08 22.06 -4.69
C SER A 22 12.21 22.00 -3.43
N PRO A 23 11.02 21.35 -3.50
CA PRO A 23 10.12 21.29 -2.37
C PRO A 23 10.71 20.43 -1.26
N ASP A 24 10.32 20.72 -0.02
CA ASP A 24 10.52 19.79 1.08
C ASP A 24 9.72 18.51 0.78
N ILE A 25 10.44 17.42 0.55
CA ILE A 25 9.87 16.12 0.13
C ILE A 25 8.95 15.57 1.22
N VAL A 26 9.41 15.58 2.47
CA VAL A 26 8.66 15.02 3.59
C VAL A 26 7.39 15.80 3.79
N LYS A 27 7.49 17.14 3.86
CA LYS A 27 6.31 18.01 4.00
C LYS A 27 5.32 17.81 2.84
N SER A 28 5.81 17.69 1.62
CA SER A 28 4.95 17.49 0.44
C SER A 28 4.20 16.17 0.49
N ILE A 29 4.83 15.10 0.96
CA ILE A 29 4.20 13.78 1.14
C ILE A 29 3.12 13.85 2.23
N LEU A 30 3.43 14.45 3.38
CA LEU A 30 2.45 14.59 4.47
C LEU A 30 1.22 15.41 4.03
N GLU A 31 1.44 16.54 3.34
CA GLU A 31 0.35 17.35 2.76
C GLU A 31 -0.49 16.55 1.76
N LYS A 32 0.13 15.67 0.96
CA LYS A 32 -0.61 14.80 0.03
C LYS A 32 -1.44 13.77 0.78
N ILE A 33 -0.90 13.18 1.86
CA ILE A 33 -1.63 12.24 2.70
C ILE A 33 -2.84 12.93 3.34
N ASP A 34 -2.68 14.14 3.88
CA ASP A 34 -3.78 14.90 4.50
C ASP A 34 -4.95 15.19 3.54
N ASN A 35 -4.65 15.32 2.26
CA ASN A 35 -5.65 15.62 1.23
C ASN A 35 -6.11 14.39 0.44
N ALA A 36 -5.62 13.19 0.77
CA ALA A 36 -5.94 11.98 0.02
C ALA A 36 -7.28 11.37 0.46
N THR A 37 -7.98 10.72 -0.47
CA THR A 37 -9.16 9.90 -0.14
C THR A 37 -8.78 8.62 0.59
N MET A 38 -7.61 8.06 0.27
CA MET A 38 -7.03 6.84 0.82
C MET A 38 -5.54 6.77 0.50
N ILE A 39 -4.80 5.95 1.23
CA ILE A 39 -3.40 5.63 0.94
C ILE A 39 -3.24 4.15 0.59
N VAL A 40 -2.29 3.84 -0.29
CA VAL A 40 -1.83 2.47 -0.55
C VAL A 40 -0.39 2.35 -0.09
N SER A 41 -0.12 1.48 0.88
CA SER A 41 1.21 1.30 1.49
C SER A 41 1.73 -0.12 1.23
N ASP A 42 2.89 -0.23 0.57
CA ASP A 42 3.55 -1.51 0.34
C ASP A 42 4.36 -1.91 1.59
N VAL A 43 3.78 -2.84 2.36
CA VAL A 43 4.36 -3.35 3.60
C VAL A 43 5.12 -4.67 3.39
N SER A 44 5.53 -4.97 2.15
CA SER A 44 6.35 -6.14 1.85
C SER A 44 7.63 -6.14 2.69
N ILE A 45 7.99 -7.33 3.17
CA ILE A 45 9.20 -7.55 3.93
C ILE A 45 10.40 -7.32 3.01
N ILE A 46 11.33 -6.46 3.42
CA ILE A 46 12.55 -6.15 2.68
C ILE A 46 13.78 -6.89 3.21
N ASP A 47 13.73 -7.32 4.48
CA ASP A 47 14.81 -8.06 5.12
C ASP A 47 14.30 -8.82 6.36
N THR A 48 15.06 -9.80 6.85
CA THR A 48 14.79 -10.53 8.09
C THR A 48 16.04 -10.61 8.94
N LEU A 49 15.94 -10.15 10.20
CA LEU A 49 17.04 -10.24 11.15
C LEU A 49 17.25 -11.69 11.60
N ILE A 50 18.39 -12.25 11.21
CA ILE A 50 18.84 -13.62 11.49
C ILE A 50 18.70 -14.00 12.97
N THR A 51 18.96 -13.05 13.88
CA THR A 51 19.07 -13.34 15.32
C THR A 51 17.74 -13.42 16.07
N LYS A 52 16.61 -12.97 15.48
CA LYS A 52 15.32 -12.87 16.19
C LYS A 52 14.09 -13.19 15.36
N SER A 53 14.25 -13.68 14.12
CA SER A 53 13.14 -13.88 13.19
C SER A 53 12.23 -12.64 13.06
N LYS A 54 12.81 -11.45 13.23
CA LYS A 54 12.11 -10.18 13.09
C LYS A 54 12.26 -9.70 11.66
N SER A 55 11.15 -9.51 10.98
CA SER A 55 11.16 -8.96 9.62
C SER A 55 11.22 -7.44 9.67
N ILE A 56 11.80 -6.88 8.62
CA ILE A 56 11.94 -5.45 8.40
C ILE A 56 11.06 -5.08 7.21
N VAL A 57 10.27 -4.02 7.39
CA VAL A 57 9.52 -3.34 6.33
C VAL A 57 10.22 -2.00 6.06
N ASN A 58 10.07 -1.44 4.86
CA ASN A 58 10.66 -0.15 4.52
C ASN A 58 10.24 0.95 5.52
N SER A 59 11.22 1.58 6.18
CA SER A 59 10.98 2.59 7.22
C SER A 59 10.25 3.83 6.71
N ASN A 60 10.43 4.20 5.44
CA ASN A 60 9.74 5.35 4.86
C ASN A 60 8.23 5.06 4.75
N ILE A 61 7.88 3.84 4.33
CA ILE A 61 6.48 3.39 4.30
C ILE A 61 5.90 3.35 5.71
N MET A 62 6.66 2.88 6.71
CA MET A 62 6.19 2.86 8.10
C MET A 62 5.89 4.27 8.63
N PHE A 63 6.71 5.26 8.26
CA PHE A 63 6.49 6.66 8.63
C PHE A 63 5.20 7.21 7.98
N GLU A 64 5.05 7.03 6.67
CA GLU A 64 3.87 7.47 5.91
C GLU A 64 2.59 6.78 6.40
N LEU A 65 2.66 5.47 6.65
CA LEU A 65 1.56 4.66 7.13
C LEU A 65 1.07 5.12 8.50
N GLY A 66 2.00 5.35 9.45
CA GLY A 66 1.66 5.85 10.78
C GLY A 66 1.00 7.22 10.73
N TYR A 67 1.50 8.12 9.88
CA TYR A 67 0.87 9.42 9.66
C TYR A 67 -0.52 9.30 9.03
N ALA A 68 -0.67 8.46 8.00
CA ALA A 68 -1.93 8.25 7.30
C ALA A 68 -3.01 7.65 8.22
N MET A 69 -2.66 6.71 9.10
CA MET A 69 -3.59 6.19 10.11
C MET A 69 -4.13 7.30 11.02
N SER A 70 -3.29 8.28 11.38
CA SER A 70 -3.70 9.44 12.17
C SER A 70 -4.53 10.45 11.38
N SER A 71 -4.19 10.69 10.11
CA SER A 71 -4.80 11.75 9.29
C SER A 71 -6.11 11.29 8.62
N LEU A 72 -6.13 10.06 8.09
CA LEU A 72 -7.24 9.53 7.27
C LEU A 72 -8.12 8.49 7.99
N SER A 73 -7.74 8.03 9.18
CA SER A 73 -8.26 6.80 9.82
C SER A 73 -7.79 5.52 9.13
N ASP A 74 -7.67 4.46 9.92
CA ASP A 74 -7.45 3.08 9.48
C ASP A 74 -8.40 2.60 8.37
N SER A 75 -9.67 3.03 8.37
CA SER A 75 -10.67 2.67 7.35
C SER A 75 -10.32 3.13 5.92
N ARG A 76 -9.40 4.10 5.77
CA ARG A 76 -8.95 4.65 4.48
C ARG A 76 -7.50 4.24 4.14
N VAL A 77 -6.95 3.26 4.85
CA VAL A 77 -5.59 2.75 4.66
C VAL A 77 -5.62 1.37 4.00
N LEU A 78 -4.96 1.23 2.85
CA LEU A 78 -4.81 -0.04 2.14
C LEU A 78 -3.36 -0.52 2.20
N MET A 79 -3.09 -1.52 3.04
CA MET A 79 -1.79 -2.19 3.04
C MET A 79 -1.74 -3.28 1.99
N VAL A 80 -0.68 -3.32 1.18
CA VAL A 80 -0.41 -4.38 0.21
C VAL A 80 0.89 -5.09 0.58
N MET A 81 0.93 -6.40 0.43
CA MET A 81 2.10 -7.22 0.78
C MET A 81 2.34 -8.33 -0.23
N ASN A 82 3.58 -8.44 -0.69
CA ASN A 82 4.06 -9.55 -1.50
C ASN A 82 4.50 -10.72 -0.60
N LYS A 83 3.79 -11.84 -0.70
CA LYS A 83 4.06 -13.06 0.04
C LYS A 83 5.32 -13.81 -0.39
N ALA A 84 5.92 -13.44 -1.53
CA ALA A 84 7.20 -14.01 -1.96
C ALA A 84 8.34 -13.70 -0.97
N PHE A 85 8.21 -12.63 -0.18
CA PHE A 85 9.25 -12.18 0.76
C PHE A 85 8.93 -12.49 2.23
N GLY A 86 7.81 -13.17 2.51
CA GLY A 86 7.41 -13.60 3.84
C GLY A 86 5.90 -13.64 4.04
N ASP A 87 5.45 -14.15 5.18
CA ASP A 87 4.04 -14.26 5.54
C ASP A 87 3.57 -13.06 6.39
N GLU A 88 2.28 -12.75 6.36
CA GLU A 88 1.67 -11.67 7.16
C GLU A 88 1.95 -11.79 8.66
N LYS A 89 2.13 -13.01 9.18
CA LYS A 89 2.49 -13.27 10.59
C LYS A 89 3.90 -12.79 10.95
N GLN A 90 4.73 -12.55 9.94
CA GLN A 90 6.11 -12.08 10.11
C GLN A 90 6.21 -10.55 10.02
N LEU A 91 5.12 -9.85 9.68
CA LEU A 91 5.08 -8.39 9.74
C LEU A 91 5.27 -7.91 11.20
N PRO A 92 5.67 -6.64 11.40
CA PRO A 92 5.57 -5.97 12.70
C PRO A 92 4.20 -6.20 13.36
N PHE A 93 4.20 -6.36 14.69
CA PHE A 93 3.04 -6.86 15.43
C PHE A 93 1.76 -6.04 15.21
N ASP A 94 1.90 -4.72 15.05
CA ASP A 94 0.85 -3.76 14.78
C ASP A 94 0.23 -3.98 13.40
N LEU A 95 1.07 -4.21 12.39
CA LEU A 95 0.60 -4.49 11.03
C LEU A 95 -0.06 -5.87 10.93
N GLY A 96 0.53 -6.90 11.56
CA GLY A 96 0.02 -8.27 11.50
C GLY A 96 -1.38 -8.47 12.09
N LEU A 97 -1.91 -7.50 12.85
CA LEU A 97 -3.26 -7.51 13.42
C LEU A 97 -4.33 -6.88 12.52
N THR A 98 -3.93 -6.29 11.40
CA THR A 98 -4.81 -5.60 10.45
C THR A 98 -4.91 -6.41 9.15
N ARG A 99 -5.79 -6.00 8.22
CA ARG A 99 -5.95 -6.71 6.93
C ARG A 99 -4.97 -6.17 5.89
N GLN A 100 -4.31 -7.06 5.15
CA GLN A 100 -3.49 -6.73 3.99
C GLN A 100 -4.10 -7.28 2.70
N ILE A 101 -3.87 -6.57 1.60
CA ILE A 101 -4.04 -7.05 0.24
C ILE A 101 -2.80 -7.90 -0.10
N LEU A 102 -2.97 -9.21 -0.11
CA LEU A 102 -1.88 -10.15 -0.34
C LEU A 102 -1.76 -10.49 -1.83
N TYR A 103 -0.53 -10.61 -2.33
CA TYR A 103 -0.23 -11.19 -3.63
C TYR A 103 1.08 -11.98 -3.60
N HIS A 104 1.40 -12.74 -4.65
CA HIS A 104 2.68 -13.45 -4.75
C HIS A 104 3.37 -13.11 -6.08
N TYR A 105 4.56 -12.52 -6.01
CA TYR A 105 5.44 -12.43 -7.18
C TYR A 105 6.92 -12.55 -6.78
N ASP A 106 7.60 -13.57 -7.27
CA ASP A 106 9.01 -13.91 -6.96
C ASP A 106 9.98 -13.62 -8.11
N GLY A 107 9.47 -13.17 -9.26
CA GLY A 107 10.26 -12.95 -10.48
C GLY A 107 10.55 -14.23 -11.29
N ALA A 108 10.26 -15.42 -10.74
CA ALA A 108 10.41 -16.71 -11.41
C ALA A 108 9.09 -17.26 -11.98
N SER A 109 7.97 -16.60 -11.68
CA SER A 109 6.64 -16.98 -12.15
C SER A 109 6.54 -16.94 -13.69
N THR A 110 5.82 -17.91 -14.25
CA THR A 110 5.48 -17.95 -15.68
C THR A 110 4.59 -16.76 -16.09
N ASP A 111 4.48 -16.51 -17.39
CA ASP A 111 3.63 -15.44 -17.92
C ASP A 111 2.15 -15.64 -17.54
N GLU A 112 1.67 -16.88 -17.58
CA GLU A 112 0.31 -17.26 -17.17
C GLU A 112 0.08 -17.04 -15.67
N GLU A 113 1.01 -17.45 -14.81
CA GLU A 113 0.93 -17.25 -13.37
C GLU A 113 0.94 -15.76 -13.00
N ARG A 114 1.85 -14.99 -13.60
CA ARG A 114 1.93 -13.54 -13.41
C ARG A 114 0.65 -12.85 -13.85
N LYS A 115 0.05 -13.27 -14.96
CA LYS A 115 -1.24 -12.73 -15.43
C LYS A 115 -2.35 -13.04 -14.43
N LYS A 116 -2.45 -14.29 -13.99
CA LYS A 116 -3.46 -14.73 -13.01
C LYS A 116 -3.34 -13.94 -11.70
N GLU A 117 -2.13 -13.78 -11.17
CA GLU A 117 -1.92 -13.05 -9.93
C GLU A 117 -2.23 -11.55 -10.10
N LYS A 118 -1.80 -10.95 -11.21
CA LYS A 118 -2.13 -9.57 -11.56
C LYS A 118 -3.64 -9.34 -11.62
N ASP A 119 -4.37 -10.21 -12.32
CA ASP A 119 -5.83 -10.11 -12.43
C ASP A 119 -6.51 -10.26 -11.04
N GLY A 120 -6.00 -11.17 -10.21
CA GLY A 120 -6.42 -11.32 -8.81
C GLY A 120 -6.18 -10.06 -7.98
N LEU A 121 -5.00 -9.46 -8.10
CA LEU A 121 -4.61 -8.24 -7.40
C LEU A 121 -5.46 -7.03 -7.83
N ILE A 122 -5.71 -6.88 -9.13
CA ILE A 122 -6.60 -5.84 -9.69
C ILE A 122 -8.00 -5.96 -9.05
N ASN A 123 -8.55 -7.18 -8.96
CA ASN A 123 -9.86 -7.39 -8.37
C ASN A 123 -9.90 -7.08 -6.86
N LYS A 124 -8.83 -7.42 -6.12
CA LYS A 124 -8.71 -7.09 -4.69
C LYS A 124 -8.67 -5.57 -4.47
N PHE A 125 -7.83 -4.86 -5.21
CA PHE A 125 -7.77 -3.40 -5.16
C PHE A 125 -9.09 -2.75 -5.55
N LYS A 126 -9.74 -3.23 -6.62
CA LYS A 126 -11.03 -2.69 -7.07
C LYS A 126 -12.05 -2.71 -5.93
N LYS A 127 -12.26 -3.88 -5.31
CA LYS A 127 -13.20 -4.03 -4.20
C LYS A 127 -12.86 -3.15 -3.00
N ALA A 128 -11.58 -3.06 -2.66
CA ALA A 128 -11.12 -2.27 -1.52
C ALA A 128 -11.33 -0.76 -1.77
N ILE A 129 -10.96 -0.27 -2.95
CA ILE A 129 -11.14 1.13 -3.34
C ILE A 129 -12.63 1.49 -3.39
N GLU A 130 -13.47 0.64 -3.99
CA GLU A 130 -14.93 0.87 -4.03
C GLU A 130 -15.52 0.95 -2.62
N SER A 131 -15.09 0.09 -1.70
CA SER A 131 -15.57 0.11 -0.32
C SER A 131 -15.20 1.41 0.42
N ILE A 132 -14.04 1.99 0.13
CA ILE A 132 -13.61 3.25 0.75
C ILE A 132 -14.33 4.46 0.14
N VAL A 133 -14.54 4.44 -1.18
CA VAL A 133 -15.27 5.50 -1.88
C VAL A 133 -16.72 5.59 -1.40
N ASP A 134 -17.31 4.46 -1.01
CA ASP A 134 -18.70 4.38 -0.56
C ASP A 134 -18.87 4.73 0.95
N LEU A 135 -17.79 5.07 1.68
CA LEU A 135 -17.82 5.56 3.08
C LEU A 135 -18.39 6.98 3.18
#